data_AF-A0A3B9DC84-F1
#
_entry.id   AF-A0A3B9DC84-F1
#
_cell.length_a   1.000
_cell.length_b   1.000
_cell.length_c   1.000
_cell.angle_alpha   90.00
_cell.angle_beta   90.00
_cell.angle_gamma   90.00
#
_symmetry.space_group_name_H-M   'P 1'
#
loop_
_entity.id
_entity.type
_entity.pdbx_description
1 polymer ?
#
loop_
_entity_poly.entity_id
_entity_poly.type
_entity_poly.pdbx_seq_one_letter_code
_entity_poly.pdbx_strand_id
1 'polypeptide(L)' 'FDNTFSSSFWGTVTSGDDIPDTIDSQLALSVGFDNGADWSGNATYYSFGDTCSVASCPAGTKIDSHAELDLVVT' A
#
# COMPACT_ATOMS: atom_id res chain seq x y z
N PHE A 1 -13.93 -1.42 10.16
CA PHE A 1 -15.06 -2.28 10.54
C PHE A 1 -16.10 -1.45 11.28
N ASP A 2 -17.38 -1.65 10.99
CA ASP A 2 -18.43 -0.83 11.64
C ASP A 2 -19.00 -1.48 12.91
N ASN A 3 -18.76 -2.77 13.13
CA ASN A 3 -19.27 -3.52 14.29
C ASN A 3 -18.12 -4.10 15.12
N THR A 4 -18.38 -4.33 16.41
CA THR A 4 -17.48 -5.07 17.31
C THR A 4 -17.89 -6.55 17.33
N PHE A 5 -16.94 -7.45 17.07
CA PHE A 5 -17.20 -8.89 17.07
C PHE A 5 -15.92 -9.70 17.32
N SER A 6 -16.10 -11.00 17.57
CA SER A 6 -15.00 -11.96 17.62
C SER A 6 -15.21 -13.04 16.55
N SER A 7 -14.16 -13.38 15.81
CA SER A 7 -14.20 -14.45 14.81
C SER A 7 -12.89 -15.24 14.80
N SER A 8 -12.92 -16.46 14.28
CA SER A 8 -11.71 -17.28 14.09
C SER A 8 -10.77 -16.76 13.01
N PHE A 9 -11.28 -15.92 12.10
CA PHE A 9 -10.49 -15.36 10.99
C PHE A 9 -9.87 -14.01 11.36
N TRP A 10 -10.67 -13.07 11.85
CA TRP A 10 -10.21 -11.71 12.18
C TRP A 10 -9.74 -11.55 13.63
N GLY A 11 -9.95 -12.55 14.48
CA GLY A 11 -9.75 -12.41 15.92
C GLY A 11 -10.81 -11.49 16.54
N THR A 12 -10.40 -10.72 17.55
CA THR A 12 -11.24 -9.69 18.18
C THR A 12 -11.13 -8.40 17.39
N VAL A 13 -12.27 -7.92 16.89
CA VAL A 13 -12.42 -6.68 16.12
C VAL A 13 -13.26 -5.70 16.94
N THR A 14 -12.77 -4.48 17.05
CA THR A 14 -13.51 -3.35 17.61
C THR A 14 -14.08 -2.50 16.46
N SER A 15 -15.29 -1.97 16.64
CA SER A 15 -15.83 -0.97 15.71
C SER A 15 -14.84 0.20 15.59
N GLY A 16 -14.48 0.53 14.34
CA GLY A 16 -13.43 1.49 14.00
C GLY A 16 -12.11 0.87 13.55
N ASP A 17 -11.83 -0.41 13.87
CA ASP A 17 -10.59 -1.07 13.41
C ASP A 17 -10.54 -1.14 11.88
N ASP A 18 -9.37 -0.95 11.29
CA ASP A 18 -9.19 -1.05 9.83
C ASP A 18 -9.30 -2.50 9.34
N ILE A 19 -9.62 -2.67 8.05
CA ILE A 19 -9.55 -3.99 7.42
C ILE A 19 -8.08 -4.32 7.22
N PRO A 20 -7.62 -5.50 7.69
CA PRO A 20 -6.23 -5.89 7.54
C PRO A 20 -5.78 -5.97 6.07
N ASP A 21 -4.49 -5.72 5.85
CA ASP A 21 -3.83 -5.75 4.55
C ASP A 21 -4.53 -4.87 3.49
N THR A 22 -5.29 -3.87 3.96
CA THR A 22 -5.95 -2.87 3.12
C THR A 22 -5.28 -1.54 3.38
N ILE A 23 -4.71 -0.97 2.33
CA ILE A 23 -3.93 0.27 2.40
C ILE A 23 -4.91 1.44 2.42
N ASP A 24 -4.69 2.40 3.33
CA ASP A 24 -5.57 3.56 3.49
C ASP A 24 -5.56 4.51 2.27
N SER A 25 -4.43 4.55 1.56
CA SER A 25 -4.15 5.43 0.44
C SER A 25 -3.17 4.78 -0.53
N GLN A 26 -3.42 4.94 -1.82
CA GLN A 26 -2.49 4.53 -2.86
C GLN A 26 -2.39 5.58 -3.97
N LEU A 27 -1.19 5.74 -4.50
CA LEU A 27 -0.90 6.59 -5.66
C LEU A 27 0.03 5.83 -6.61
N ALA A 28 -0.27 5.89 -7.91
CA ALA A 28 0.61 5.40 -8.96
C ALA A 28 0.73 6.48 -10.05
N LEU A 29 1.96 6.93 -10.32
CA LEU A 29 2.27 7.94 -11.33
C LEU A 29 3.29 7.39 -12.30
N SER A 30 2.95 7.34 -13.59
CA SER A 30 3.85 6.85 -14.65
C SER A 30 4.18 7.98 -15.62
N VAL A 31 5.46 8.14 -15.93
CA VAL A 31 5.98 9.15 -16.86
C VAL A 31 6.93 8.48 -17.84
N GLY A 32 6.62 8.61 -19.13
CA GLY A 32 7.51 8.20 -20.21
C GLY A 32 8.48 9.31 -20.62
N PHE A 33 9.67 8.93 -21.08
CA PHE A 33 10.62 9.85 -21.71
C PHE A 33 11.18 9.27 -23.01
N ASP A 34 11.46 10.18 -23.95
CA ASP A 34 12.17 9.94 -25.21
C ASP A 34 13.01 11.20 -25.45
N ASN A 35 14.28 11.02 -25.78
CA ASN A 35 15.26 12.09 -25.98
C ASN A 35 15.75 12.17 -27.44
N GLY A 36 15.23 11.35 -28.35
CA GLY A 36 15.61 11.34 -29.76
C GLY A 36 17.03 10.86 -30.06
N ALA A 37 17.74 10.26 -29.10
CA ALA A 37 19.11 9.74 -29.23
C ALA A 37 19.20 8.24 -28.91
N ASP A 38 18.18 7.47 -29.32
CA ASP A 38 18.02 6.01 -29.19
C ASP A 38 17.70 5.46 -27.80
N TRP A 39 17.52 6.31 -26.78
CA TRP A 39 17.09 5.89 -25.44
C TRP A 39 15.67 6.38 -25.20
N SER A 40 14.82 5.46 -24.78
CA SER A 40 13.46 5.77 -24.32
C SER A 40 13.21 5.02 -23.03
N GLY A 41 12.18 5.41 -22.28
CA GLY A 41 11.93 4.73 -21.03
C GLY A 41 10.69 5.20 -20.32
N ASN A 42 10.46 4.59 -19.17
CA ASN A 42 9.36 4.89 -18.28
C ASN A 42 9.87 4.87 -16.83
N ALA A 43 9.43 5.86 -16.06
CA ALA A 43 9.52 5.85 -14.61
C ALA A 43 8.11 5.75 -14.01
N THR A 44 7.88 4.76 -13.15
CA THR A 44 6.63 4.64 -12.40
C THR A 44 6.90 4.77 -10.91
N TYR A 45 6.29 5.77 -10.30
CA TYR A 45 6.33 6.00 -8.86
C TYR A 45 5.04 5.47 -8.22
N TYR A 46 5.20 4.63 -7.21
CA TYR A 46 4.14 4.12 -6.36
C TYR A 46 4.30 4.68 -4.95
N SER A 47 3.19 5.07 -4.33
CA SER A 47 3.14 5.41 -2.91
C SER A 47 2.00 4.64 -2.29
N PHE A 48 2.31 3.98 -1.17
CA PHE A 48 1.38 3.21 -0.37
C PHE A 48 1.36 3.81 1.03
N GLY A 49 0.17 4.12 1.54
CA GLY A 49 0.02 4.53 2.91
C GLY A 49 0.18 3.36 3.89
N ASP A 50 -0.14 3.61 5.15
CA ASP A 50 0.06 2.62 6.21
C ASP A 50 -1.02 1.52 6.13
N THR A 51 -0.72 0.33 6.64
CA THR A 51 -1.73 -0.72 6.87
C THR A 51 -1.34 -1.61 8.05
N CYS A 52 -2.25 -2.48 8.48
CA CYS A 52 -2.01 -3.45 9.54
C CYS A 52 -2.29 -4.85 9.02
N SER A 53 -1.45 -5.83 9.36
CA SER A 53 -1.64 -7.22 8.93
C SER A 53 -2.73 -7.97 9.72
N VAL A 54 -3.23 -7.38 10.81
CA VAL A 54 -4.35 -7.89 11.62
C VAL A 54 -5.20 -6.73 12.15
N ALA A 55 -6.47 -6.99 12.45
CA ALA A 55 -7.47 -5.93 12.67
C ALA A 55 -7.17 -5.08 13.92
N SER A 56 -6.72 -5.73 15.01
CA SER A 56 -6.40 -5.04 16.26
C SER A 56 -5.10 -4.23 16.24
N CYS A 57 -4.33 -4.29 15.14
CA CYS A 57 -3.06 -3.61 14.91
C CYS A 57 -2.10 -3.47 16.13
N PRO A 58 -1.73 -4.59 16.80
CA PRO A 58 -0.75 -4.54 17.87
C PRO A 58 0.65 -4.17 17.36
N ALA A 59 1.57 -3.87 18.30
CA ALA A 59 2.96 -3.62 17.98
C ALA A 59 3.58 -4.79 17.18
N GLY A 60 4.26 -4.47 16.08
CA GLY A 60 4.89 -5.45 15.19
C GLY A 60 4.00 -5.97 14.07
N THR A 61 2.73 -5.54 13.96
CA THR A 61 1.84 -5.89 12.84
C THR A 61 1.50 -4.71 11.94
N LYS A 62 2.02 -3.53 12.25
CA LYS A 62 1.88 -2.34 11.40
C LYS A 62 2.92 -2.41 10.28
N ILE A 63 2.46 -2.16 9.06
CA ILE A 63 3.28 -1.93 7.89
C ILE A 63 3.22 -0.42 7.64
N ASP A 64 4.36 0.25 7.81
CA ASP A 64 4.46 1.67 7.58
C ASP A 64 4.39 2.00 6.09
N SER A 65 3.93 3.22 5.80
CA SER A 65 3.89 3.80 4.48
C SER A 65 5.25 3.77 3.82
N HIS A 66 5.23 3.48 2.53
CA HIS A 66 6.42 3.35 1.72
C HIS A 66 6.12 3.79 0.29
N ALA A 67 7.20 4.01 -0.45
CA ALA A 67 7.15 4.36 -1.84
C ALA A 67 8.15 3.52 -2.63
N GLU A 68 7.78 3.22 -3.85
CA GLU A 68 8.58 2.42 -4.78
C GLU A 68 8.75 3.20 -6.08
N LEU A 69 9.92 3.09 -6.69
CA LEU A 69 10.20 3.66 -8.00
C LEU A 69 10.67 2.55 -8.92
N ASP A 70 9.90 2.31 -9.97
CA ASP A 70 10.25 1.41 -11.06
C ASP A 70 10.78 2.22 -12.26
N LEU A 71 11.89 1.76 -12.84
CA LEU A 71 12.58 2.41 -13.95
C LEU A 71 12.84 1.39 -15.06
N VAL A 72 12.32 1.66 -16.25
CA VAL A 72 12.57 0.88 -17.45
C VAL A 72 13.23 1.77 -18.49
N VAL A 73 14.36 1.32 -19.04
CA VAL A 73 15.08 1.99 -20.14
C VAL A 73 15.19 1.01 -21.30
N THR A 74 14.85 1.47 -22.49
CA THR A 74 14.93 0.74 -23.76
C THR A 74 15.87 1.47 -24.70
#